data_AF-A0AAE0W4A8-F1
#
_entry.id   AF-A0AAE0W4A8-F1
#
_cell.length_a   1.000
_cell.length_b   1.000
_cell.length_c   1.000
_cell.angle_alpha   90.00
_cell.angle_beta   90.00
_cell.angle_gamma   90.00
#
_symmetry.space_group_name_H-M   'P 1'
#
loop_
_entity.id
_entity.type
_entity.pdbx_description
1 polymer ?
#
loop_
_entity_poly.entity_id
_entity_poly.type
_entity_poly.pdbx_seq_one_letter_code
_entity_poly.pdbx_strand_id
1 'polypeptide(L)'
;MEKDEETLEKEHFFRILNAFKYYRTYSLRRVENAEKNYRQLPQEHQKMISHFVNHLNTVRACIDHNYEIIKLIIKDTENIFENKNHTEMQNGEPIKPVPPTGFDMDKVKTTLKQFVRDWSELGKEERRCCYEPVINEILKRFPPHLCNPGDVTVLVPGAGLGRLAFELAKLGYSCQGNEWSLFMLFASNFVLNKCKDRNCFRLYPWVHQWTNNESNSDQVEAVTFPDINPSELPENSNFSMAAGDFLEVYKDPGPLLYHYADIPNEMSIELSYEDVKNIIKQAGFVYEKEETKIKTTYTQNPKSMLNYEYNSLFFVVRKPA
;
A
#
# COMPACT_ATOMS: atom_id res chain seq x y z
N MET A 1 23.15 -5.13 -21.06
CA MET A 1 22.74 -4.60 -19.75
C MET A 1 21.43 -3.84 -19.91
N GLU A 2 21.41 -2.66 -20.51
CA GLU A 2 20.19 -1.84 -20.63
C GLU A 2 18.98 -2.55 -21.30
N LYS A 3 19.21 -3.28 -22.40
CA LYS A 3 18.16 -4.08 -23.09
C LYS A 3 17.60 -5.25 -22.25
N ASP A 4 18.38 -5.74 -21.31
CA ASP A 4 18.00 -6.84 -20.40
C ASP A 4 17.16 -6.30 -19.23
N GLU A 5 17.51 -5.10 -18.74
CA GLU A 5 16.81 -4.41 -17.65
C GLU A 5 15.40 -3.97 -18.02
N GLU A 6 15.23 -3.35 -19.20
CA GLU A 6 13.91 -2.96 -19.71
C GLU A 6 13.01 -4.20 -19.88
N THR A 7 13.61 -5.34 -20.25
CA THR A 7 12.91 -6.61 -20.36
C THR A 7 12.46 -7.12 -19.00
N LEU A 8 13.34 -7.13 -17.99
CA LEU A 8 13.01 -7.56 -16.63
C LEU A 8 11.94 -6.69 -15.96
N GLU A 9 11.99 -5.37 -16.15
CA GLU A 9 10.96 -4.46 -15.64
C GLU A 9 9.61 -4.69 -16.31
N LYS A 10 9.60 -4.94 -17.62
CA LYS A 10 8.39 -5.30 -18.36
C LYS A 10 7.82 -6.64 -17.88
N GLU A 11 8.65 -7.65 -17.67
CA GLU A 11 8.24 -8.94 -17.10
C GLU A 11 7.67 -8.79 -15.69
N HIS A 12 8.32 -7.98 -14.84
CA HIS A 12 7.83 -7.67 -13.51
C HIS A 12 6.46 -6.97 -13.56
N PHE A 13 6.29 -5.97 -14.43
CA PHE A 13 5.02 -5.30 -14.65
C PHE A 13 3.89 -6.28 -14.99
N PHE A 14 4.10 -7.15 -15.98
CA PHE A 14 3.09 -8.14 -16.35
C PHE A 14 2.85 -9.18 -15.26
N ARG A 15 3.88 -9.56 -14.48
CA ARG A 15 3.71 -10.43 -13.31
C ARG A 15 2.75 -9.81 -12.30
N ILE A 16 2.93 -8.53 -11.97
CA ILE A 16 2.08 -7.83 -11.00
C ILE A 16 0.66 -7.63 -11.55
N LEU A 17 0.53 -7.25 -12.82
CA LEU A 17 -0.78 -7.15 -13.49
C LEU A 17 -1.53 -8.48 -13.48
N ASN A 18 -0.83 -9.58 -13.78
CA ASN A 18 -1.40 -10.93 -13.72
C ASN A 18 -1.78 -11.33 -12.29
N ALA A 19 -1.04 -10.88 -11.28
CA ALA A 19 -1.39 -11.11 -9.88
C ALA A 19 -2.76 -10.49 -9.54
N PHE A 20 -3.00 -9.23 -9.92
CA PHE A 20 -4.31 -8.60 -9.75
C PHE A 20 -5.41 -9.33 -10.52
N LYS A 21 -5.17 -9.69 -11.79
CA LYS A 21 -6.12 -10.46 -12.63
C LYS A 21 -6.45 -11.83 -12.01
N TYR A 22 -5.53 -12.44 -11.27
CA TYR A 22 -5.72 -13.77 -10.67
C TYR A 22 -6.40 -13.77 -9.29
N TYR A 23 -6.58 -12.59 -8.67
CA TYR A 23 -7.13 -12.43 -7.32
C TYR A 23 -8.41 -13.24 -7.09
N ARG A 24 -9.37 -13.15 -8.02
CA ARG A 24 -10.67 -13.82 -7.90
C ARG A 24 -10.50 -15.34 -7.87
N THR A 25 -9.79 -15.87 -8.87
CA THR A 25 -9.53 -17.31 -9.01
C THR A 25 -8.81 -17.86 -7.78
N TYR A 26 -7.77 -17.16 -7.32
CA TYR A 26 -7.02 -17.57 -6.13
C TYR A 26 -7.90 -17.56 -4.87
N SER A 27 -8.68 -16.50 -4.67
CA SER A 27 -9.49 -16.32 -3.47
C SER A 27 -10.64 -17.32 -3.38
N LEU A 28 -11.30 -17.62 -4.52
CA LEU A 28 -12.41 -18.58 -4.56
C LEU A 28 -11.97 -20.01 -4.27
N ARG A 29 -10.75 -20.42 -4.65
CA ARG A 29 -10.21 -21.76 -4.29
C ARG A 29 -10.21 -22.00 -2.79
N ARG A 30 -9.89 -20.99 -1.98
CA ARG A 30 -9.92 -21.12 -0.51
C ARG A 30 -11.33 -21.34 0.02
N VAL A 31 -12.33 -20.71 -0.60
CA VAL A 31 -13.76 -20.88 -0.28
C VAL A 31 -14.25 -22.27 -0.70
N GLU A 32 -13.89 -22.72 -1.90
CA GLU A 32 -14.20 -24.08 -2.39
C GLU A 32 -13.64 -25.16 -1.48
N ASN A 33 -12.39 -25.00 -1.03
CA ASN A 33 -11.78 -25.91 -0.06
C ASN A 33 -12.51 -25.89 1.30
N ALA A 34 -12.92 -24.70 1.79
CA ALA A 34 -13.70 -24.59 3.01
C ALA A 34 -15.05 -25.32 2.91
N GLU A 35 -15.75 -25.15 1.79
CA GLU A 35 -17.02 -25.81 1.55
C GLU A 35 -16.86 -27.33 1.39
N LYS A 36 -15.83 -27.78 0.68
CA LYS A 36 -15.49 -29.20 0.55
C LYS A 36 -15.28 -29.83 1.93
N ASN A 37 -14.52 -29.17 2.80
CA ASN A 37 -14.26 -29.66 4.16
C ASN A 37 -15.55 -29.71 5.00
N TYR A 38 -16.41 -28.69 4.91
CA TYR A 38 -17.71 -28.69 5.58
C TYR A 38 -18.59 -29.87 5.15
N ARG A 39 -18.66 -30.16 3.84
CA ARG A 39 -19.47 -31.27 3.30
C ARG A 39 -18.96 -32.65 3.73
N GLN A 40 -17.71 -32.77 4.17
CA GLN A 40 -17.14 -34.01 4.71
C GLN A 40 -17.50 -34.24 6.18
N LEU A 41 -18.04 -33.25 6.89
CA LEU A 41 -18.48 -33.41 8.28
C LEU A 41 -19.69 -34.35 8.36
N PRO A 42 -19.86 -35.09 9.47
CA PRO A 42 -21.11 -35.82 9.74
C PRO A 42 -22.35 -34.91 9.66
N GLN A 43 -23.49 -35.44 9.21
CA GLN A 43 -24.71 -34.64 9.02
C GLN A 43 -25.16 -33.90 10.28
N GLU A 44 -25.00 -34.52 11.46
CA GLU A 44 -25.36 -33.89 12.74
C GLU A 44 -24.50 -32.65 13.03
N HIS A 45 -23.21 -32.66 12.70
CA HIS A 45 -22.34 -31.49 12.84
C HIS A 45 -22.66 -30.41 11.80
N GLN A 46 -23.02 -30.80 10.57
CA GLN A 46 -23.48 -29.84 9.55
C GLN A 46 -24.73 -29.09 10.02
N LYS A 47 -25.69 -29.77 10.67
CA LYS A 47 -26.89 -29.13 11.23
C LYS A 47 -26.56 -28.09 12.31
N MET A 48 -25.54 -28.33 13.14
CA MET A 48 -25.10 -27.39 14.19
C MET A 48 -24.57 -26.07 13.63
N ILE A 49 -24.04 -26.07 12.41
CA ILE A 49 -23.50 -24.89 11.71
C ILE A 49 -24.16 -24.71 10.34
N SER A 50 -25.48 -24.87 10.27
CA SER A 50 -26.27 -24.86 9.04
C SER A 50 -26.13 -23.57 8.20
N HIS A 51 -25.77 -22.46 8.84
CA HIS A 51 -25.54 -21.16 8.18
C HIS A 51 -24.19 -21.06 7.46
N PHE A 52 -23.28 -22.02 7.65
CA PHE A 52 -21.90 -21.95 7.14
C PHE A 52 -21.84 -21.77 5.62
N VAL A 53 -22.62 -22.54 4.87
CA VAL A 53 -22.65 -22.44 3.40
C VAL A 53 -23.19 -21.09 2.93
N ASN A 54 -24.20 -20.54 3.63
CA ASN A 54 -24.72 -19.21 3.33
C ASN A 54 -23.67 -18.12 3.57
N HIS A 55 -22.92 -18.22 4.66
CA HIS A 55 -21.79 -17.32 4.93
C HIS A 55 -20.73 -17.41 3.84
N LEU A 56 -20.37 -18.62 3.39
CA LEU A 56 -19.43 -18.78 2.26
C LEU A 56 -19.94 -18.13 0.98
N ASN A 57 -21.25 -18.12 0.72
CA ASN A 57 -21.82 -17.40 -0.42
C ASN A 57 -21.69 -15.88 -0.28
N THR A 58 -21.85 -15.34 0.93
CA THR A 58 -21.55 -13.93 1.20
C THR A 58 -20.07 -13.62 0.96
N VAL A 59 -19.17 -14.48 1.43
CA VAL A 59 -17.72 -14.36 1.18
C VAL A 59 -17.42 -14.35 -0.32
N ARG A 60 -18.07 -15.19 -1.14
CA ARG A 60 -17.94 -15.16 -2.61
C ARG A 60 -18.35 -13.83 -3.21
N ALA A 61 -19.51 -13.30 -2.80
CA ALA A 61 -19.99 -12.00 -3.26
C ALA A 61 -19.03 -10.86 -2.91
N CYS A 62 -18.44 -10.89 -1.71
CA CYS A 62 -17.41 -9.94 -1.30
C CYS A 62 -16.13 -10.05 -2.13
N ILE A 63 -15.68 -11.27 -2.44
CA ILE A 63 -14.53 -11.52 -3.33
C ILE A 63 -14.82 -11.00 -4.74
N ASP A 64 -16.00 -11.29 -5.28
CA ASP A 64 -16.40 -10.82 -6.61
C ASP A 64 -16.45 -9.29 -6.67
N HIS A 65 -17.03 -8.63 -5.64
CA HIS A 65 -17.04 -7.17 -5.54
C HIS A 65 -15.63 -6.58 -5.44
N ASN A 66 -14.74 -7.15 -4.62
CA ASN A 66 -13.34 -6.71 -4.57
C ASN A 66 -12.65 -6.83 -5.94
N TYR A 67 -12.98 -7.89 -6.70
CA TYR A 67 -12.42 -8.06 -8.04
C TYR A 67 -12.92 -6.98 -9.02
N GLU A 68 -14.16 -6.50 -8.89
CA GLU A 68 -14.64 -5.35 -9.67
C GLU A 68 -13.82 -4.08 -9.37
N ILE A 69 -13.47 -3.83 -8.09
CA ILE A 69 -12.57 -2.73 -7.72
C ILE A 69 -11.17 -2.94 -8.29
N ILE A 70 -10.63 -4.15 -8.20
CA ILE A 70 -9.31 -4.48 -8.77
C ILE A 70 -9.27 -4.22 -10.27
N LYS A 71 -10.32 -4.57 -11.01
CA LYS A 71 -10.40 -4.26 -12.45
C LYS A 71 -10.33 -2.76 -12.72
N LEU A 72 -10.91 -1.92 -11.85
CA LEU A 72 -10.79 -0.46 -11.97
C LEU A 72 -9.36 0.01 -11.67
N ILE A 73 -8.71 -0.56 -10.64
CA ILE A 73 -7.31 -0.27 -10.29
C ILE A 73 -6.39 -0.53 -11.49
N ILE A 74 -6.57 -1.67 -12.17
CA ILE A 74 -5.70 -2.08 -13.28
C ILE A 74 -6.15 -1.59 -14.66
N LYS A 75 -7.26 -0.86 -14.77
CA LYS A 75 -7.88 -0.51 -16.06
C LYS A 75 -6.95 0.35 -16.94
N ASP A 76 -6.29 1.32 -16.31
CA ASP A 76 -5.48 2.32 -17.01
C ASP A 76 -3.99 2.19 -16.69
N THR A 77 -3.54 1.04 -16.15
CA THR A 77 -2.15 0.87 -15.69
C THR A 77 -1.13 0.89 -16.83
N GLU A 78 -1.55 0.56 -18.05
CA GLU A 78 -0.71 0.63 -19.25
C GLU A 78 -0.27 2.06 -19.59
N ASN A 79 -1.00 3.08 -19.11
CA ASN A 79 -0.71 4.49 -19.35
C ASN A 79 -0.06 5.18 -18.14
N ILE A 80 0.27 4.45 -17.06
CA ILE A 80 0.85 5.06 -15.84
C ILE A 80 2.29 5.53 -16.08
N PHE A 81 3.03 4.85 -16.95
CA PHE A 81 4.43 5.17 -17.23
C PHE A 81 4.53 5.87 -18.58
N GLU A 82 4.54 7.21 -18.57
CA GLU A 82 4.51 8.10 -19.74
C GLU A 82 5.58 7.81 -20.81
N ASN A 83 6.61 7.03 -20.46
CA ASN A 83 7.75 6.69 -21.32
C ASN A 83 7.84 5.21 -21.74
N LYS A 84 6.89 4.34 -21.35
CA LYS A 84 6.99 2.89 -21.63
C LYS A 84 5.67 2.31 -22.15
N ASN A 85 5.64 2.01 -23.44
CA ASN A 85 4.58 1.19 -24.03
C ASN A 85 4.81 -0.29 -23.65
N HIS A 86 4.19 -0.75 -22.57
CA HIS A 86 4.19 -2.17 -22.20
C HIS A 86 3.25 -2.95 -23.13
N THR A 87 3.69 -3.26 -24.35
CA THR A 87 2.97 -4.17 -25.24
C THR A 87 3.02 -5.60 -24.69
N GLU A 88 1.93 -6.36 -24.74
CA GLU A 88 1.91 -7.80 -24.34
C GLU A 88 2.76 -8.70 -25.26
N MET A 89 3.58 -8.12 -26.15
CA MET A 89 4.46 -8.84 -27.07
C MET A 89 5.92 -8.73 -26.65
N GLN A 90 6.61 -9.87 -26.64
CA GLN A 90 8.07 -9.99 -26.51
C GLN A 90 8.58 -10.67 -27.79
N ASN A 91 9.42 -9.99 -28.57
CA ASN A 91 9.92 -10.49 -29.87
C ASN A 91 8.83 -10.94 -30.88
N GLY A 92 7.62 -10.37 -30.80
CA GLY A 92 6.50 -10.73 -31.69
C GLY A 92 5.65 -11.92 -31.20
N GLU A 93 5.95 -12.49 -30.02
CA GLU A 93 5.12 -13.52 -29.38
C GLU A 93 4.40 -12.96 -28.14
N PRO A 94 3.19 -13.45 -27.81
CA PRO A 94 2.50 -13.09 -26.57
C PRO A 94 3.33 -13.53 -25.36
N ILE A 95 3.54 -12.62 -24.41
CA ILE A 95 4.20 -12.94 -23.13
C ILE A 95 3.37 -14.03 -22.44
N LYS A 96 3.96 -15.21 -22.22
CA LYS A 96 3.28 -16.30 -21.51
C LYS A 96 2.98 -15.85 -20.08
N PRO A 97 1.70 -15.87 -19.64
CA PRO A 97 1.37 -15.44 -18.29
C PRO A 97 1.97 -16.43 -17.29
N VAL A 98 2.95 -15.95 -16.52
CA VAL A 98 3.48 -16.69 -15.37
C VAL A 98 2.41 -16.69 -14.28
N PRO A 99 2.04 -17.86 -13.72
CA PRO A 99 1.09 -17.92 -12.62
C PRO A 99 1.63 -17.12 -11.42
N PRO A 100 0.83 -16.24 -10.81
CA PRO A 100 1.29 -15.50 -9.65
C PRO A 100 1.54 -16.43 -8.47
N THR A 101 2.52 -16.07 -7.65
CA THR A 101 2.93 -16.83 -6.47
C THR A 101 1.99 -16.57 -5.29
N GLY A 102 2.08 -17.38 -4.23
CA GLY A 102 1.39 -17.08 -2.97
C GLY A 102 1.78 -15.72 -2.39
N PHE A 103 3.05 -15.35 -2.54
CA PHE A 103 3.60 -14.06 -2.13
C PHE A 103 2.96 -12.88 -2.88
N ASP A 104 2.82 -12.99 -4.21
CA ASP A 104 2.14 -11.97 -5.02
C ASP A 104 0.69 -11.78 -4.55
N MET A 105 0.00 -12.87 -4.21
CA MET A 105 -1.37 -12.80 -3.70
C MET A 105 -1.46 -12.14 -2.33
N ASP A 106 -0.47 -12.34 -1.48
CA ASP A 106 -0.41 -11.67 -0.18
C ASP A 106 -0.15 -10.16 -0.35
N LYS A 107 0.64 -9.75 -1.35
CA LYS A 107 0.80 -8.33 -1.70
C LYS A 107 -0.50 -7.72 -2.25
N VAL A 108 -1.27 -8.43 -3.11
CA VAL A 108 -2.61 -7.95 -3.54
C VAL A 108 -3.55 -7.75 -2.35
N LYS A 109 -3.65 -8.73 -1.45
CA LYS A 109 -4.49 -8.63 -0.23
C LYS A 109 -4.06 -7.46 0.65
N THR A 110 -2.75 -7.27 0.83
CA THR A 110 -2.19 -6.16 1.60
C THR A 110 -2.53 -4.82 0.97
N THR A 111 -2.48 -4.72 -0.37
CA THR A 111 -2.87 -3.52 -1.11
C THR A 111 -4.32 -3.13 -0.85
N LEU A 112 -5.25 -4.10 -0.84
CA LEU A 112 -6.65 -3.83 -0.49
C LEU A 112 -6.80 -3.31 0.95
N LYS A 113 -5.99 -3.79 1.89
CA LYS A 113 -5.98 -3.27 3.27
C LYS A 113 -5.37 -1.87 3.36
N GLN A 114 -4.42 -1.51 2.51
CA GLN A 114 -3.84 -0.16 2.51
C GLN A 114 -4.87 0.93 2.21
N PHE A 115 -5.88 0.64 1.37
CA PHE A 115 -6.98 1.59 1.15
C PHE A 115 -7.71 1.94 2.46
N VAL A 116 -7.81 0.99 3.40
CA VAL A 116 -8.40 1.26 4.72
C VAL A 116 -7.55 2.29 5.47
N ARG A 117 -6.25 2.01 5.58
CA ARG A 117 -5.30 2.86 6.28
C ARG A 117 -5.24 4.26 5.67
N ASP A 118 -5.04 4.36 4.37
CA ASP A 118 -4.73 5.62 3.70
C ASP A 118 -5.95 6.41 3.24
N TRP A 119 -7.08 5.76 2.94
CA TRP A 119 -8.19 6.42 2.24
C TRP A 119 -9.57 6.07 2.81
N SER A 120 -9.66 5.46 3.98
CA SER A 120 -10.95 5.26 4.66
C SER A 120 -11.00 5.99 6.00
N GLU A 121 -12.20 6.35 6.45
CA GLU A 121 -12.42 6.89 7.80
C GLU A 121 -11.97 5.88 8.86
N LEU A 122 -12.09 4.57 8.58
CA LEU A 122 -11.66 3.52 9.50
C LEU A 122 -10.15 3.57 9.80
N GLY A 123 -9.33 4.03 8.85
CA GLY A 123 -7.89 4.19 9.03
C GLY A 123 -7.48 5.48 9.75
N LYS A 124 -8.42 6.36 10.09
CA LYS A 124 -8.11 7.69 10.62
C LYS A 124 -7.27 7.68 11.88
N GLU A 125 -7.55 6.79 12.84
CA GLU A 125 -6.75 6.70 14.06
C GLU A 125 -5.32 6.19 13.78
N GLU A 126 -5.15 5.25 12.84
CA GLU A 126 -3.80 4.85 12.42
C GLU A 126 -3.04 6.02 11.78
N ARG A 127 -3.71 6.79 10.91
CA ARG A 127 -3.12 8.00 10.31
C ARG A 127 -2.82 9.05 11.36
N ARG A 128 -3.69 9.23 12.35
CA ARG A 128 -3.46 10.17 13.45
C ARG A 128 -2.18 9.81 14.22
N CYS A 129 -1.99 8.53 14.56
CA CYS A 129 -0.80 8.08 15.28
C CYS A 129 0.49 8.14 14.43
N CYS A 130 0.41 7.96 13.10
CA CYS A 130 1.59 7.92 12.23
C CYS A 130 1.91 9.22 11.49
N TYR A 131 0.90 9.87 10.91
CA TYR A 131 1.06 11.00 9.98
C TYR A 131 1.03 12.33 10.72
N GLU A 132 0.18 12.47 11.73
CA GLU A 132 0.06 13.72 12.48
C GLU A 132 1.38 14.16 13.14
N PRO A 133 2.20 13.28 13.76
CA PRO A 133 3.50 13.68 14.32
C PRO A 133 4.45 14.26 13.25
N VAL A 134 4.45 13.68 12.04
CA VAL A 134 5.27 14.15 10.92
C VAL A 134 4.77 15.51 10.42
N ILE A 135 3.47 15.61 10.17
CA ILE A 135 2.82 16.85 9.68
C ILE A 135 3.03 18.00 10.68
N ASN A 136 2.81 17.75 11.98
CA ASN A 136 2.98 18.74 13.02
C ASN A 136 4.43 19.24 13.13
N GLU A 137 5.41 18.36 12.93
CA GLU A 137 6.80 18.77 12.97
C GLU A 137 7.21 19.62 11.77
N ILE A 138 6.67 19.31 10.58
CA ILE A 138 6.86 20.12 9.37
C ILE A 138 6.23 21.50 9.57
N LEU A 139 4.98 21.56 10.04
CA LEU A 139 4.29 22.83 10.35
C LEU A 139 5.03 23.66 11.41
N LYS A 140 5.64 23.00 12.39
CA LYS A 140 6.43 23.68 13.42
C LYS A 140 7.73 24.30 12.86
N ARG A 141 8.38 23.64 11.89
CA ARG A 141 9.66 24.10 11.31
C ARG A 141 9.47 25.09 10.19
N PHE A 142 8.44 24.87 9.39
CA PHE A 142 8.14 25.64 8.20
C PHE A 142 6.72 26.21 8.29
N PRO A 143 6.42 27.02 9.32
CA PRO A 143 5.06 27.48 9.53
C PRO A 143 4.65 28.45 8.41
N PRO A 144 3.42 28.34 7.87
CA PRO A 144 2.95 29.19 6.77
C PRO A 144 2.98 30.70 7.03
N HIS A 145 3.08 31.12 8.30
CA HIS A 145 3.17 32.53 8.68
C HIS A 145 4.62 33.08 8.70
N LEU A 146 5.64 32.22 8.61
CA LEU A 146 7.06 32.63 8.56
C LEU A 146 7.74 32.29 7.24
N CYS A 147 7.22 31.34 6.47
CA CYS A 147 7.72 31.01 5.14
C CYS A 147 6.57 30.65 4.20
N ASN A 148 6.79 30.82 2.90
CA ASN A 148 5.88 30.32 1.87
C ASN A 148 5.98 28.79 1.80
N PRO A 149 4.91 28.02 2.09
CA PRO A 149 4.95 26.57 2.06
C PRO A 149 5.39 25.99 0.71
N GLY A 150 5.06 26.65 -0.40
CA GLY A 150 5.40 26.19 -1.74
C GLY A 150 6.91 26.15 -2.02
N ASP A 151 7.70 26.92 -1.27
CA ASP A 151 9.17 26.94 -1.38
C ASP A 151 9.84 25.82 -0.57
N VAL A 152 9.07 25.09 0.24
CA VAL A 152 9.56 23.98 1.05
C VAL A 152 9.24 22.67 0.35
N THR A 153 10.29 22.03 -0.16
CA THR A 153 10.21 20.73 -0.84
C THR A 153 10.28 19.59 0.17
N VAL A 154 9.26 18.74 0.19
CA VAL A 154 9.17 17.56 1.04
C VAL A 154 9.14 16.30 0.18
N LEU A 155 10.06 15.37 0.49
CA LEU A 155 10.09 14.04 -0.11
C LEU A 155 9.54 13.02 0.89
N VAL A 156 8.64 12.15 0.44
CA VAL A 156 8.07 11.04 1.22
C VAL A 156 8.46 9.72 0.55
N PRO A 157 9.60 9.11 0.93
CA PRO A 157 10.00 7.78 0.44
C PRO A 157 9.06 6.68 0.95
N GLY A 158 8.79 5.67 0.12
CA GLY A 158 7.86 4.59 0.48
C GLY A 158 6.45 5.10 0.76
N ALA A 159 5.93 5.94 -0.13
CA ALA A 159 4.68 6.69 0.06
C ALA A 159 3.41 5.81 0.06
N GLY A 160 3.49 4.53 -0.31
CA GLY A 160 2.33 3.64 -0.34
C GLY A 160 1.24 4.16 -1.26
N LEU A 161 0.04 4.41 -0.72
CA LEU A 161 -1.08 4.98 -1.51
C LEU A 161 -1.07 6.52 -1.55
N GLY A 162 -0.02 7.16 -1.03
CA GLY A 162 0.25 8.58 -1.21
C GLY A 162 -0.48 9.50 -0.23
N ARG A 163 -1.18 8.98 0.79
CA ARG A 163 -1.99 9.83 1.69
C ARG A 163 -1.18 10.86 2.46
N LEU A 164 -0.01 10.50 3.02
CA LEU A 164 0.82 11.45 3.75
C LEU A 164 1.32 12.58 2.84
N ALA A 165 1.82 12.22 1.64
CA ALA A 165 2.29 13.20 0.67
C ALA A 165 1.15 14.12 0.19
N PHE A 166 -0.04 13.56 -0.01
CA PHE A 166 -1.26 14.32 -0.31
C PHE A 166 -1.62 15.32 0.80
N GLU A 167 -1.63 14.91 2.07
CA GLU A 167 -1.96 15.80 3.20
C GLU A 167 -0.96 16.97 3.31
N LEU A 168 0.33 16.73 3.05
CA LEU A 168 1.35 17.77 3.01
C LEU A 168 1.15 18.74 1.83
N ALA A 169 0.86 18.22 0.64
CA ALA A 169 0.55 19.06 -0.51
C ALA A 169 -0.72 19.91 -0.32
N LYS A 170 -1.72 19.37 0.39
CA LYS A 170 -2.94 20.09 0.77
C LYS A 170 -2.66 21.25 1.74
N LEU A 171 -1.61 21.16 2.55
CA LEU A 171 -1.13 22.25 3.39
C LEU A 171 -0.30 23.31 2.61
N GLY A 172 -0.11 23.11 1.30
CA GLY A 172 0.58 24.02 0.40
C GLY A 172 2.08 23.72 0.22
N TYR A 173 2.60 22.67 0.86
CA TYR A 173 4.00 22.26 0.66
C TYR A 173 4.21 21.66 -0.73
N SER A 174 5.40 21.85 -1.29
CA SER A 174 5.80 21.14 -2.51
C SER A 174 6.17 19.71 -2.13
N CYS A 175 5.30 18.74 -2.43
CA CYS A 175 5.46 17.37 -1.96
C CYS A 175 5.58 16.37 -3.11
N GLN A 176 6.60 15.50 -3.00
CA GLN A 176 6.75 14.34 -3.87
C GLN A 176 6.72 13.07 -3.02
N GLY A 177 5.80 12.17 -3.30
CA GLY A 177 5.89 10.80 -2.82
C GLY A 177 6.78 9.97 -3.74
N ASN A 178 7.50 9.00 -3.19
CA ASN A 178 8.22 8.00 -3.97
C ASN A 178 7.75 6.61 -3.58
N GLU A 179 7.50 5.75 -4.55
CA GLU A 179 7.09 4.37 -4.32
C GLU A 179 7.70 3.45 -5.36
N TRP A 180 8.10 2.26 -4.93
CA TRP A 180 8.74 1.25 -5.77
C TRP A 180 7.77 0.14 -6.18
N SER A 181 6.87 -0.26 -5.27
CA SER A 181 5.98 -1.37 -5.50
C SER A 181 4.93 -1.04 -6.55
N LEU A 182 4.92 -1.77 -7.66
CA LEU A 182 3.86 -1.65 -8.68
C LEU A 182 2.45 -1.91 -8.10
N PHE A 183 2.33 -2.73 -7.06
CA PHE A 183 1.05 -2.92 -6.36
C PHE A 183 0.52 -1.61 -5.77
N MET A 184 1.39 -0.86 -5.10
CA MET A 184 1.06 0.43 -4.49
C MET A 184 0.90 1.51 -5.57
N LEU A 185 1.75 1.53 -6.60
CA LEU A 185 1.66 2.50 -7.69
C LEU A 185 0.35 2.38 -8.49
N PHE A 186 -0.11 1.16 -8.78
CA PHE A 186 -1.41 0.98 -9.46
C PHE A 186 -2.56 1.48 -8.58
N ALA A 187 -2.55 1.14 -7.30
CA ALA A 187 -3.57 1.55 -6.35
C ALA A 187 -3.54 3.06 -6.04
N SER A 188 -2.36 3.66 -5.90
CA SER A 188 -2.16 5.09 -5.65
C SER A 188 -2.60 5.91 -6.86
N ASN A 189 -2.24 5.49 -8.08
CA ASN A 189 -2.73 6.13 -9.31
C ASN A 189 -4.26 6.07 -9.40
N PHE A 190 -4.88 4.93 -9.07
CA PHE A 190 -6.34 4.81 -9.07
C PHE A 190 -6.99 5.77 -8.08
N VAL A 191 -6.53 5.80 -6.83
CA VAL A 191 -7.16 6.66 -5.82
C VAL A 191 -6.92 8.14 -6.09
N LEU A 192 -5.68 8.54 -6.42
CA LEU A 192 -5.32 9.94 -6.62
C LEU A 192 -5.90 10.54 -7.90
N ASN A 193 -5.99 9.76 -8.99
CA ASN A 193 -6.34 10.29 -10.31
C ASN A 193 -7.74 9.90 -10.81
N LYS A 194 -8.36 8.87 -10.23
CA LYS A 194 -9.64 8.33 -10.73
C LYS A 194 -10.79 8.46 -9.73
N CYS A 195 -10.51 8.56 -8.44
CA CYS A 195 -11.54 8.80 -7.43
C CYS A 195 -11.84 10.30 -7.34
N LYS A 196 -13.07 10.69 -7.70
CA LYS A 196 -13.50 12.11 -7.77
C LYS A 196 -14.56 12.50 -6.74
N ASP A 197 -15.00 11.54 -5.93
CA ASP A 197 -16.08 11.71 -4.98
C ASP A 197 -15.74 11.00 -3.68
N ARG A 198 -16.26 11.50 -2.56
CA ARG A 198 -16.06 10.89 -1.23
C ARG A 198 -16.89 9.61 -1.12
N ASN A 199 -16.30 8.57 -0.55
CA ASN A 199 -16.93 7.26 -0.28
C ASN A 199 -17.61 6.61 -1.51
N CYS A 200 -17.14 6.93 -2.72
CA CYS A 200 -17.75 6.44 -3.95
C CYS A 200 -17.42 4.97 -4.24
N PHE A 201 -16.40 4.41 -3.59
CA PHE A 201 -16.03 3.00 -3.68
C PHE A 201 -16.16 2.30 -2.34
N ARG A 202 -16.31 0.98 -2.43
CA ARG A 202 -16.44 0.07 -1.30
C ARG A 202 -15.59 -1.17 -1.56
N LEU A 203 -14.93 -1.69 -0.54
CA LEU A 203 -14.18 -2.94 -0.57
C LEU A 203 -14.41 -3.76 0.70
N TYR A 204 -14.01 -5.02 0.67
CA TYR A 204 -14.12 -5.98 1.78
C TYR A 204 -12.71 -6.45 2.16
N PRO A 205 -11.96 -5.67 2.96
CA PRO A 205 -10.54 -5.87 3.18
C PRO A 205 -10.24 -7.08 4.08
N TRP A 206 -11.24 -7.50 4.87
CA TRP A 206 -11.14 -8.57 5.86
C TRP A 206 -11.61 -9.93 5.35
N VAL A 207 -12.08 -10.01 4.09
CA VAL A 207 -12.68 -11.24 3.53
C VAL A 207 -11.73 -12.45 3.55
N HIS A 208 -10.42 -12.22 3.55
CA HIS A 208 -9.40 -13.26 3.61
C HIS A 208 -8.97 -13.65 5.03
N GLN A 209 -9.49 -12.98 6.07
CA GLN A 209 -9.22 -13.29 7.46
C GLN A 209 -10.15 -14.43 7.92
N TRP A 210 -9.65 -15.66 7.89
CA TRP A 210 -10.42 -16.87 8.23
C TRP A 210 -10.37 -17.24 9.72
N THR A 211 -9.52 -16.58 10.49
CA THR A 211 -9.30 -16.83 11.91
C THR A 211 -9.48 -15.53 12.68
N ASN A 212 -9.70 -15.63 13.99
CA ASN A 212 -9.82 -14.48 14.89
C ASN A 212 -10.98 -13.52 14.56
N ASN A 213 -12.09 -14.05 14.06
CA ASN A 213 -13.34 -13.29 13.89
C ASN A 213 -14.27 -13.58 15.08
N GLU A 214 -14.81 -12.55 15.71
CA GLU A 214 -15.81 -12.71 16.77
C GLU A 214 -17.17 -13.12 16.16
N SER A 215 -17.52 -12.53 15.02
CA SER A 215 -18.71 -12.87 14.24
C SER A 215 -18.38 -13.11 12.76
N ASN A 216 -19.25 -13.86 12.07
CA ASN A 216 -19.15 -14.04 10.62
C ASN A 216 -19.28 -12.71 9.86
N SER A 217 -20.07 -11.77 10.38
CA SER A 217 -20.26 -10.44 9.78
C SER A 217 -18.97 -9.63 9.73
N ASP A 218 -18.05 -9.80 10.69
CA ASP A 218 -16.80 -9.04 10.73
C ASP A 218 -15.88 -9.36 9.54
N GLN A 219 -15.88 -10.61 9.08
CA GLN A 219 -15.10 -11.03 7.91
C GLN A 219 -15.56 -10.34 6.62
N VAL A 220 -16.87 -10.08 6.51
CA VAL A 220 -17.52 -9.57 5.30
C VAL A 220 -17.96 -8.11 5.45
N GLU A 221 -17.43 -7.42 6.46
CA GLU A 221 -17.71 -6.01 6.68
C GLU A 221 -17.08 -5.17 5.57
N ALA A 222 -17.89 -4.25 5.05
CA ALA A 222 -17.49 -3.38 3.97
C ALA A 222 -16.86 -2.09 4.49
N VAL A 223 -15.87 -1.59 3.77
CA VAL A 223 -15.19 -0.32 4.05
C VAL A 223 -15.30 0.57 2.82
N THR A 224 -15.67 1.84 3.02
CA THR A 224 -15.76 2.83 1.93
C THR A 224 -14.51 3.69 1.83
N PHE A 225 -14.23 4.16 0.61
CA PHE A 225 -13.11 5.06 0.29
C PHE A 225 -13.41 5.83 -1.02
N PRO A 226 -12.73 6.95 -1.30
CA PRO A 226 -11.86 7.69 -0.39
C PRO A 226 -12.65 8.54 0.64
N ASP A 227 -12.17 8.68 1.87
CA ASP A 227 -12.84 9.46 2.95
C ASP A 227 -12.84 10.98 2.71
N ILE A 228 -11.87 11.42 1.90
CA ILE A 228 -11.71 12.77 1.35
C ILE A 228 -11.66 12.69 -0.18
N ASN A 229 -11.97 13.76 -0.88
CA ASN A 229 -11.86 13.77 -2.35
C ASN A 229 -10.42 14.15 -2.76
N PRO A 230 -9.66 13.27 -3.42
CA PRO A 230 -8.30 13.58 -3.87
C PRO A 230 -8.27 14.71 -4.91
N SER A 231 -9.38 14.93 -5.63
CA SER A 231 -9.49 16.02 -6.61
C SER A 231 -9.67 17.42 -5.98
N GLU A 232 -9.81 17.52 -4.66
CA GLU A 232 -9.95 18.80 -3.93
C GLU A 232 -8.60 19.46 -3.59
N LEU A 233 -7.47 18.95 -4.10
CA LEU A 233 -6.20 19.68 -3.98
C LEU A 233 -6.33 21.05 -4.66
N PRO A 234 -5.88 22.14 -4.01
CA PRO A 234 -5.78 23.44 -4.66
C PRO A 234 -5.04 23.37 -6.00
N GLU A 235 -5.47 24.12 -7.01
CA GLU A 235 -4.84 24.11 -8.35
C GLU A 235 -3.36 24.49 -8.34
N ASN A 236 -2.93 25.25 -7.32
CA ASN A 236 -1.55 25.66 -7.11
C ASN A 236 -0.74 24.70 -6.21
N SER A 237 -1.32 23.57 -5.78
CA SER A 237 -0.60 22.56 -5.02
C SER A 237 0.40 21.83 -5.91
N ASN A 238 1.66 21.77 -5.47
CA ASN A 238 2.67 20.98 -6.14
C ASN A 238 2.74 19.58 -5.51
N PHE A 239 1.99 18.64 -6.08
CA PHE A 239 1.94 17.25 -5.65
C PHE A 239 2.35 16.31 -6.78
N SER A 240 3.27 15.38 -6.51
CA SER A 240 3.71 14.37 -7.46
C SER A 240 4.01 13.03 -6.81
N MET A 241 4.04 11.97 -7.62
CA MET A 241 4.47 10.62 -7.24
C MET A 241 5.56 10.15 -8.21
N ALA A 242 6.73 9.77 -7.68
CA ALA A 242 7.82 9.19 -8.44
C ALA A 242 7.83 7.67 -8.27
N ALA A 243 7.93 6.93 -9.39
CA ALA A 243 8.05 5.48 -9.39
C ALA A 243 9.51 5.05 -9.45
N GLY A 244 9.93 4.14 -8.56
CA GLY A 244 11.27 3.56 -8.58
C GLY A 244 11.88 3.42 -7.19
N ASP A 245 13.04 2.77 -7.14
CA ASP A 245 13.83 2.64 -5.91
C ASP A 245 14.28 4.02 -5.43
N PHE A 246 13.98 4.33 -4.16
CA PHE A 246 14.37 5.59 -3.52
C PHE A 246 15.86 5.90 -3.67
N LEU A 247 16.73 4.91 -3.46
CA LEU A 247 18.18 5.13 -3.52
C LEU A 247 18.64 5.44 -4.94
N GLU A 248 17.91 5.02 -5.96
CA GLU A 248 18.27 5.24 -7.36
C GLU A 248 17.68 6.51 -7.93
N VAL A 249 16.43 6.80 -7.62
CA VAL A 249 15.73 7.99 -8.12
C VAL A 249 16.39 9.27 -7.60
N TYR A 250 16.94 9.26 -6.38
CA TYR A 250 17.47 10.45 -5.71
C TYR A 250 19.00 10.46 -5.53
N LYS A 251 19.73 9.70 -6.34
CA LYS A 251 21.20 9.78 -6.44
C LYS A 251 21.63 11.04 -7.23
N ASP A 252 22.74 11.66 -6.81
CA ASP A 252 23.55 12.52 -7.70
C ASP A 252 24.00 11.68 -8.93
N PRO A 253 24.18 12.28 -10.13
CA PRO A 253 24.07 11.58 -11.41
C PRO A 253 25.04 10.39 -11.53
N GLY A 254 24.49 9.19 -11.34
CA GLY A 254 25.17 7.91 -11.42
C GLY A 254 24.14 6.81 -11.70
N PRO A 255 24.51 5.76 -12.46
CA PRO A 255 23.56 4.89 -13.12
C PRO A 255 22.72 4.04 -12.15
N LEU A 256 21.49 3.80 -12.59
CA LEU A 256 20.39 3.09 -11.92
C LEU A 256 20.81 1.68 -11.46
N LEU A 257 20.66 1.39 -10.17
CA LEU A 257 21.06 0.13 -9.53
C LEU A 257 20.00 -0.38 -8.52
N TYR A 258 19.27 -1.44 -8.85
CA TYR A 258 18.26 -2.03 -7.96
C TYR A 258 18.87 -2.84 -6.80
N HIS A 259 18.30 -2.73 -5.58
CA HIS A 259 18.54 -3.69 -4.50
C HIS A 259 17.24 -4.32 -3.96
N TYR A 260 17.28 -5.65 -3.84
CA TYR A 260 16.11 -6.52 -3.82
C TYR A 260 15.62 -6.82 -2.40
N ALA A 261 14.52 -6.18 -1.99
CA ALA A 261 13.89 -6.48 -0.70
C ALA A 261 13.00 -7.75 -0.71
N ASP A 262 12.74 -8.34 -1.88
CA ASP A 262 11.80 -9.46 -2.05
C ASP A 262 12.45 -10.74 -2.65
N ILE A 263 13.79 -10.91 -2.59
CA ILE A 263 14.50 -12.10 -3.12
C ILE A 263 15.13 -12.94 -1.99
N PRO A 264 14.97 -14.28 -1.98
CA PRO A 264 15.73 -15.18 -1.11
C PRO A 264 17.24 -15.10 -1.40
N ASN A 265 18.08 -15.04 -0.35
CA ASN A 265 19.55 -14.87 -0.40
C ASN A 265 20.06 -13.42 -0.60
N GLU A 266 19.26 -12.43 -0.24
CA GLU A 266 19.70 -11.03 -0.28
C GLU A 266 20.43 -10.60 0.98
N MET A 267 21.31 -9.61 0.84
CA MET A 267 22.03 -9.00 1.96
C MET A 267 21.06 -8.22 2.84
N SER A 268 20.93 -8.63 4.10
CA SER A 268 20.18 -7.90 5.12
C SER A 268 21.13 -7.59 6.29
N ILE A 269 21.03 -6.37 6.82
CA ILE A 269 21.77 -5.94 8.02
C ILE A 269 20.74 -5.44 9.03
N GLU A 270 20.41 -6.28 10.01
CA GLU A 270 19.49 -5.91 11.08
C GLU A 270 20.22 -5.08 12.14
N LEU A 271 19.88 -3.79 12.24
CA LEU A 271 20.45 -2.87 13.20
C LEU A 271 19.49 -2.57 14.35
N SER A 272 20.01 -2.48 15.57
CA SER A 272 19.24 -1.94 16.69
C SER A 272 19.00 -0.44 16.50
N TYR A 273 18.01 0.12 17.20
CA TYR A 273 17.83 1.58 17.18
C TYR A 273 19.06 2.32 17.72
N GLU A 274 19.77 1.74 18.69
CA GLU A 274 21.02 2.30 19.20
C GLU A 274 22.06 2.42 18.09
N ASP A 275 22.24 1.37 17.29
CA ASP A 275 23.18 1.38 16.16
C ASP A 275 22.76 2.39 15.09
N VAL A 276 21.48 2.41 14.71
CA VAL A 276 20.94 3.39 13.76
C VAL A 276 21.20 4.83 14.24
N LYS A 277 20.94 5.10 15.53
CA LYS A 277 21.19 6.41 16.13
C LYS A 277 22.67 6.79 16.11
N ASN A 278 23.54 5.84 16.40
CA ASN A 278 24.99 6.04 16.36
C ASN A 278 25.47 6.33 14.92
N ILE A 279 24.97 5.61 13.93
CA ILE A 279 25.27 5.84 12.51
C ILE A 279 24.82 7.23 12.08
N ILE A 280 23.59 7.65 12.42
CA ILE A 280 23.07 8.97 12.08
C ILE A 280 23.94 10.09 12.66
N LYS A 281 24.40 9.94 13.91
CA LYS A 281 25.32 10.90 14.54
C LYS A 281 26.69 10.92 13.86
N GLN A 282 27.24 9.75 13.55
CA GLN A 282 28.54 9.63 12.85
C GLN A 282 28.49 10.19 11.43
N ALA A 283 27.33 10.10 10.77
CA ALA A 283 27.07 10.76 9.49
C ALA A 283 26.94 12.29 9.60
N GLY A 284 27.06 12.86 10.81
CA GLY A 284 27.11 14.31 11.05
C GLY A 284 25.74 14.96 11.31
N PHE A 285 24.65 14.19 11.38
CA PHE A 285 23.34 14.76 11.68
C PHE A 285 23.20 15.14 13.16
N VAL A 286 22.47 16.23 13.40
CA VAL A 286 22.14 16.71 14.75
C VAL A 286 20.73 16.26 15.11
N TYR A 287 20.59 15.52 16.21
CA TYR A 287 19.28 15.17 16.77
C TYR A 287 18.62 16.39 17.41
N GLU A 288 17.39 16.67 17.01
CA GLU A 288 16.60 17.79 17.53
C GLU A 288 15.39 17.33 18.34
N LYS A 289 14.89 16.12 18.06
CA LYS A 289 13.75 15.52 18.73
C LYS A 289 13.84 14.00 18.67
N GLU A 290 13.37 13.34 19.73
CA GLU A 290 13.29 11.90 19.83
C GLU A 290 12.15 11.52 20.77
N GLU A 291 11.28 10.64 20.32
CA GLU A 291 10.18 10.05 21.06
C GLU A 291 10.19 8.53 20.80
N THR A 292 9.99 7.76 21.86
CA THR A 292 10.02 6.29 21.79
C THR A 292 8.72 5.72 22.33
N LYS A 293 8.42 4.47 21.96
CA LYS A 293 7.21 3.75 22.41
C LYS A 293 5.91 4.43 21.97
N ILE A 294 5.92 5.05 20.79
CA ILE A 294 4.71 5.58 20.17
C ILE A 294 3.90 4.39 19.68
N LYS A 295 2.76 4.14 20.32
CA LYS A 295 1.89 3.02 19.99
C LYS A 295 1.15 3.30 18.69
N THR A 296 1.24 2.37 17.75
CA THR A 296 0.47 2.41 16.51
C THR A 296 0.18 1.01 15.99
N THR A 297 -0.84 0.89 15.16
CA THR A 297 -1.11 -0.30 14.36
C THR A 297 -0.79 -0.04 12.89
N TYR A 298 -0.89 -1.07 12.06
CA TYR A 298 -0.68 -0.97 10.63
C TYR A 298 -1.64 -1.89 9.87
N THR A 299 -2.61 -1.30 9.17
CA THR A 299 -3.65 -2.04 8.44
C THR A 299 -4.40 -3.06 9.32
N GLN A 300 -4.55 -2.74 10.61
CA GLN A 300 -5.13 -3.66 11.59
C GLN A 300 -6.64 -3.73 11.41
N ASN A 301 -7.19 -4.95 11.45
CA ASN A 301 -8.63 -5.15 11.56
C ASN A 301 -9.06 -4.84 13.00
N PRO A 302 -9.80 -3.77 13.28
CA PRO A 302 -10.15 -3.37 14.64
C PRO A 302 -11.10 -4.36 15.33
N LYS A 303 -11.78 -5.24 14.57
CA LYS A 303 -12.67 -6.29 15.10
C LYS A 303 -12.02 -7.67 15.17
N SER A 304 -10.74 -7.78 14.82
CA SER A 304 -10.01 -9.03 14.98
C SER A 304 -9.78 -9.33 16.45
N MET A 305 -9.96 -10.58 16.86
CA MET A 305 -9.58 -11.05 18.20
C MET A 305 -8.06 -11.03 18.40
N LEU A 306 -7.27 -11.01 17.31
CA LEU A 306 -5.82 -10.87 17.32
C LEU A 306 -5.41 -9.51 16.74
N ASN A 307 -4.68 -8.73 17.53
CA ASN A 307 -4.20 -7.41 17.14
C ASN A 307 -2.68 -7.32 17.27
N TYR A 308 -2.05 -6.65 16.30
CA TYR A 308 -0.63 -6.30 16.35
C TYR A 308 -0.49 -4.80 16.63
N GLU A 309 0.32 -4.46 17.62
CA GLU A 309 0.69 -3.09 17.96
C GLU A 309 2.21 -2.95 17.88
N TYR A 310 2.65 -1.84 17.32
CA TYR A 310 4.06 -1.45 17.21
C TYR A 310 4.36 -0.37 18.25
N ASN A 311 5.52 -0.51 18.91
CA ASN A 311 6.12 0.55 19.70
C ASN A 311 7.11 1.30 18.82
N SER A 312 6.58 2.25 18.04
CA SER A 312 7.35 3.00 17.06
C SER A 312 8.24 4.08 17.70
N LEU A 313 9.22 4.49 16.90
CA LEU A 313 10.15 5.57 17.20
C LEU A 313 9.81 6.75 16.28
N PHE A 314 9.90 7.96 16.81
CA PHE A 314 9.82 9.19 16.03
C PHE A 314 11.00 10.06 16.41
N PHE A 315 11.77 10.51 15.41
CA PHE A 315 12.89 11.41 15.66
C PHE A 315 13.03 12.41 14.52
N VAL A 316 13.64 13.55 14.86
CA VAL A 316 13.93 14.62 13.92
C VAL A 316 15.41 14.89 13.98
N VAL A 317 16.04 14.84 12.82
CA VAL A 317 17.47 15.06 12.66
C VAL A 317 17.69 16.10 11.58
N ARG A 318 18.67 16.97 11.80
CA ARG A 318 19.03 18.05 10.89
C ARG A 318 20.44 17.85 10.37
N LYS A 319 20.59 17.93 9.05
CA LYS A 319 21.91 18.07 8.42
C LYS A 319 22.47 19.46 8.77
N PRO A 320 23.68 19.58 9.33
CA PRO A 320 24.32 20.87 9.54
C PRO A 320 24.38 21.68 8.23
N ALA A 321 24.32 23.00 8.36
CA ALA A 321 24.38 23.93 7.24
C ALA A 321 25.72 23.87 6.51
#